data_AF-A0A657ALV7-F1
#
_entry.id   AF-A0A657ALV7-F1
#
_cell.length_a   1.000
_cell.length_b   1.000
_cell.length_c   1.000
_cell.angle_alpha   90.00
_cell.angle_beta   90.00
_cell.angle_gamma   90.00
#
_symmetry.space_group_name_H-M   'P 1'
#
loop_
_entity.id
_entity.type
_entity.pdbx_description
1 polymer ?
#
loop_
_entity_poly.entity_id
_entity_poly.type
_entity_poly.pdbx_seq_one_letter_code
_entity_poly.pdbx_strand_id
1 'polypeptide(L)'
;MQFKELGISNSLLWFLISIFLFFWLGHQFVGVATDLEILNLRTTDLISFHSRPIWFSMIVLIKALVWLLSITVIYKYVLTKLKTKNT
;
A
#
# COMPACT_ATOMS: atom_id res chain seq x y z
N MET A 1 -10.85 -16.41 0.80
CA MET A 1 -11.46 -15.68 1.94
C MET A 1 -12.15 -14.43 1.42
N GLN A 2 -13.46 -14.33 1.58
CA GLN A 2 -14.19 -13.17 1.05
C GLN A 2 -13.99 -11.99 2.02
N PHE A 3 -13.52 -10.84 1.54
CA PHE A 3 -13.35 -9.61 2.34
C PHE A 3 -14.58 -9.21 3.18
N LYS A 4 -15.75 -9.72 2.79
CA LYS A 4 -17.03 -9.57 3.47
C LYS A 4 -17.07 -10.26 4.84
N GLU A 5 -16.41 -11.41 4.99
CA GLU A 5 -16.36 -12.19 6.25
C GLU A 5 -15.43 -11.55 7.29
N LEU A 6 -14.45 -10.76 6.85
CA LEU A 6 -13.48 -10.08 7.73
C LEU A 6 -13.95 -8.69 8.17
N GLY A 7 -15.13 -8.22 7.72
CA GLY A 7 -15.63 -6.86 8.01
C GLY A 7 -14.78 -5.72 7.43
N ILE A 8 -13.74 -6.03 6.65
CA ILE A 8 -12.74 -5.08 6.16
C ILE A 8 -13.37 -4.06 5.20
N SER A 9 -14.29 -4.49 4.35
CA SER A 9 -14.86 -3.62 3.30
C SER A 9 -15.78 -2.50 3.81
N ASN A 10 -16.33 -2.62 5.02
CA ASN A 10 -17.22 -1.62 5.63
C ASN A 10 -16.61 -0.90 6.83
N SER A 11 -15.38 -1.24 7.20
CA SER A 11 -14.71 -0.62 8.34
C SER A 11 -14.00 0.66 7.92
N LEU A 12 -14.38 1.77 8.56
CA LEU A 12 -13.72 3.06 8.39
C LEU A 12 -12.24 3.00 8.82
N LEU A 13 -11.92 2.20 9.83
CA LEU A 13 -10.54 2.01 10.29
C LEU A 13 -9.66 1.39 9.20
N TRP A 14 -10.14 0.32 8.55
CA TRP A 14 -9.39 -0.33 7.46
C TRP A 14 -9.24 0.58 6.24
N PHE A 15 -10.23 1.41 5.96
CA PHE A 15 -10.14 2.43 4.93
C PHE A 15 -9.04 3.47 5.24
N LEU A 16 -9.02 4.02 6.46
CA LEU A 16 -8.00 5.00 6.87
C LEU A 16 -6.59 4.40 6.84
N ILE A 17 -6.41 3.17 7.33
CA ILE A 17 -5.13 2.45 7.28
C ILE A 17 -4.69 2.27 5.81
N SER A 18 -5.62 1.87 4.94
CA SER A 18 -5.30 1.65 3.52
C SER A 18 -4.93 2.95 2.81
N ILE A 19 -5.58 4.07 3.14
CA ILE A 19 -5.21 5.41 2.63
C ILE A 19 -3.81 5.78 3.07
N PHE A 20 -3.52 5.64 4.36
CA PHE A 20 -2.19 5.93 4.89
C PHE A 20 -1.13 5.10 4.16
N LEU A 21 -1.35 3.78 4.04
CA LEU A 21 -0.43 2.87 3.34
C LEU A 21 -0.29 3.22 1.87
N PHE A 22 -1.36 3.65 1.21
CA PHE A 22 -1.34 4.05 -0.20
C PHE A 22 -0.37 5.22 -0.44
N PHE A 23 -0.47 6.28 0.37
CA PHE A 23 0.42 7.44 0.26
C PHE A 23 1.84 7.11 0.73
N TRP A 24 1.97 6.42 1.86
CA TRP A 24 3.26 6.07 2.45
C TRP A 24 4.09 5.18 1.52
N LEU A 25 3.49 4.11 0.98
CA LEU A 25 4.15 3.23 0.03
C LEU A 25 4.33 3.90 -1.33
N GLY A 26 3.37 4.72 -1.77
CA GLY A 26 3.48 5.51 -2.99
C GLY A 26 4.73 6.40 -3.00
N HIS A 27 4.97 7.12 -1.90
CA HIS A 27 6.19 7.93 -1.73
C HIS A 27 7.47 7.08 -1.82
N GLN A 28 7.47 5.89 -1.21
CA GLN A 28 8.60 4.98 -1.30
C GLN A 28 8.83 4.44 -2.71
N PHE A 29 7.78 4.21 -3.50
CA PHE A 29 7.93 3.79 -4.90
C PHE A 29 8.55 4.85 -5.78
N VAL A 30 8.29 6.14 -5.50
CA VAL A 30 8.96 7.24 -6.21
C VAL A 30 10.47 7.15 -5.98
N GLY A 31 10.92 7.04 -4.72
CA GLY A 31 12.36 6.89 -4.40
C GLY A 31 12.99 5.62 -4.97
N VAL A 32 12.25 4.51 -5.04
CA VAL A 32 12.70 3.28 -5.71
C VAL A 32 12.91 3.52 -7.22
N ALA A 33 12.03 4.28 -7.86
CA ALA A 33 12.04 4.50 -9.31
C ALA A 33 13.09 5.54 -9.75
N THR A 34 13.30 6.59 -8.97
CA THR A 34 14.24 7.68 -9.27
C THR A 34 15.66 7.33 -8.85
N ASP A 35 15.83 6.88 -7.60
CA ASP A 35 17.13 6.89 -6.92
C ASP A 35 17.56 5.50 -6.42
N LEU A 36 16.78 4.46 -6.72
CA LEU A 36 16.99 3.09 -6.20
C LEU A 36 17.09 3.07 -4.67
N GLU A 37 16.21 3.83 -4.02
CA GLU A 37 16.19 3.97 -2.58
C GLU A 37 15.20 3.02 -1.92
N ILE A 38 15.59 2.50 -0.76
CA ILE A 38 14.69 1.79 0.16
C ILE A 38 14.78 2.42 1.53
N LEU A 39 13.62 2.59 2.17
CA LEU A 39 13.53 2.99 3.57
C LEU A 39 14.12 1.90 4.47
N ASN A 40 15.13 2.26 5.26
CA ASN A 40 15.64 1.46 6.35
C ASN A 40 14.61 1.42 7.49
N LEU A 41 14.05 0.24 7.75
CA LEU A 41 13.05 0.06 8.81
C LEU A 41 13.61 0.33 10.21
N ARG A 42 14.94 0.24 10.41
CA ARG A 42 15.57 0.45 11.72
C ARG A 42 15.78 1.92 12.03
N THR A 43 16.25 2.70 11.07
CA THR A 43 16.64 4.10 11.29
C THR A 43 15.70 5.10 10.64
N THR A 44 14.69 4.64 9.89
CA THR A 44 13.80 5.47 9.05
C THR A 44 14.51 6.30 7.99
N ASP A 45 15.81 6.09 7.78
CA ASP A 45 16.58 6.73 6.72
C ASP A 45 16.36 6.05 5.37
N LEU A 46 16.58 6.79 4.29
CA LEU A 46 16.63 6.24 2.94
C LEU A 46 18.04 5.72 2.66
N ILE A 47 18.12 4.51 2.13
CA ILE A 47 19.38 3.91 1.66
C ILE A 47 19.29 3.79 0.15
N SER A 48 20.17 4.51 -0.54
CA SER A 48 20.35 4.44 -2.00
C SER A 48 21.30 3.30 -2.37
N PHE A 49 20.96 2.53 -3.41
CA PHE A 49 21.80 1.45 -3.91
C PHE A 49 22.37 1.77 -5.28
N HIS A 50 23.68 1.61 -5.44
CA HIS A 50 24.36 1.86 -6.71
C HIS A 50 24.09 0.77 -7.78
N SER A 51 23.77 -0.45 -7.32
CA SER A 51 23.38 -1.60 -8.13
C SER A 51 22.07 -2.18 -7.59
N ARG A 52 21.30 -2.89 -8.41
CA ARG A 52 19.99 -3.47 -8.02
C ARG A 52 20.18 -4.90 -7.49
N PRO A 53 20.39 -5.14 -6.20
CA PRO A 53 20.55 -6.51 -5.71
C PRO A 53 19.20 -7.25 -5.79
N ILE A 54 19.23 -8.57 -5.97
CA ILE A 54 18.00 -9.38 -6.19
C ILE A 54 16.99 -9.22 -5.04
N TRP A 55 17.47 -9.09 -3.80
CA TRP A 55 16.63 -8.88 -2.62
C TRP A 55 15.91 -7.53 -2.62
N PHE A 56 16.46 -6.49 -3.26
CA PHE A 56 15.81 -5.20 -3.45
C PHE A 56 14.52 -5.38 -4.25
N SER A 57 14.59 -6.08 -5.38
CA SER A 57 13.43 -6.37 -6.22
C SER A 57 12.36 -7.17 -5.48
N MET A 58 12.76 -8.12 -4.63
CA MET A 58 11.81 -8.87 -3.79
C MET A 58 11.07 -7.96 -2.80
N ILE A 59 11.78 -7.05 -2.12
CA ILE A 59 11.15 -6.10 -1.19
C ILE A 59 10.19 -5.16 -1.92
N VAL A 60 10.61 -4.62 -3.07
CA VAL A 60 9.77 -3.75 -3.90
C VAL A 60 8.51 -4.48 -4.34
N LEU A 61 8.61 -5.75 -4.74
CA LEU A 61 7.46 -6.57 -5.13
C LEU A 61 6.49 -6.79 -3.97
N ILE A 62 6.98 -7.11 -2.77
CA ILE A 62 6.14 -7.27 -1.57
C ILE A 62 5.41 -5.96 -1.25
N LYS A 63 6.12 -4.84 -1.26
CA LYS A 63 5.50 -3.51 -1.08
C LYS A 63 4.42 -3.26 -2.14
N ALA A 64 4.64 -3.70 -3.38
CA ALA A 64 3.71 -3.44 -4.48
C ALA A 64 2.43 -4.25 -4.31
N LEU A 65 2.53 -5.48 -3.84
CA LEU A 65 1.37 -6.30 -3.47
C LEU A 65 0.55 -5.64 -2.36
N VAL A 66 1.20 -5.15 -1.30
CA VAL A 66 0.52 -4.44 -0.20
C VAL A 66 -0.14 -3.15 -0.70
N TRP A 67 0.50 -2.43 -1.60
CA TRP A 67 -0.03 -1.21 -2.21
C TRP A 67 -1.29 -1.50 -3.05
N LEU A 68 -1.27 -2.55 -3.88
CA LEU A 68 -2.42 -3.00 -4.67
C LEU A 68 -3.59 -3.46 -3.78
N LEU A 69 -3.29 -4.16 -2.67
CA LEU A 69 -4.32 -4.54 -1.69
C LEU A 69 -4.94 -3.29 -1.05
N SER A 70 -4.14 -2.29 -0.72
CA SER A 70 -4.61 -1.01 -0.16
C SER A 70 -5.56 -0.30 -1.13
N ILE A 71 -5.21 -0.22 -2.42
CA ILE A 71 -6.09 0.31 -3.48
C ILE A 71 -7.40 -0.47 -3.54
N THR A 72 -7.33 -1.80 -3.50
CA THR A 72 -8.52 -2.67 -3.57
C THR A 72 -9.47 -2.43 -2.40
N VAL A 73 -8.94 -2.26 -1.19
CA VAL A 73 -9.75 -1.97 0.02
C VAL A 73 -10.39 -0.59 -0.09
N ILE A 74 -9.63 0.43 -0.49
CA ILE A 74 -10.14 1.80 -0.71
C ILE A 74 -11.29 1.78 -1.72
N TYR A 75 -11.07 1.15 -2.88
CA TYR A 75 -12.07 1.06 -3.95
C TYR A 75 -13.36 0.37 -3.47
N LYS A 76 -13.24 -0.77 -2.78
CA LYS A 76 -14.40 -1.50 -2.24
C LYS A 76 -15.17 -0.69 -1.19
N TYR A 77 -14.46 0.01 -0.30
CA TYR A 77 -15.08 0.86 0.71
C TYR A 77 -15.91 1.99 0.08
N VAL A 78 -15.31 2.72 -0.87
CA VAL A 78 -15.98 3.80 -1.60
C VAL A 78 -17.19 3.27 -2.37
N LEU A 79 -17.03 2.17 -3.11
CA LEU A 79 -18.13 1.55 -3.87
C LEU A 79 -19.29 1.14 -2.95
N THR A 80 -18.99 0.61 -1.77
CA THR A 80 -20.03 0.17 -0.83
C THR A 80 -20.78 1.37 -0.25
N LYS A 81 -20.07 2.44 0.13
CA LYS A 81 -20.70 3.68 0.61
C LYS A 81 -21.54 4.38 -0.46
N LEU A 82 -21.10 4.38 -1.72
CA LEU A 82 -21.88 4.92 -2.84
C LEU A 82 -23.18 4.12 -3.07
N LYS A 83 -23.12 2.79 -3.01
CA LYS A 83 -24.32 1.94 -3.13
C LYS A 83 -25.32 2.21 -2.01
N THR A 84 -24.88 2.31 -0.76
CA THR A 84 -25.76 2.60 0.38
C THR A 84 -26.40 4.00 0.30
N LYS A 85 -25.73 4.97 -0.34
CA LYS A 85 -26.28 6.34 -0.48
C LYS A 85 -27.36 6.45 -1.57
N ASN A 86 -27.32 5.56 -2.56
CA ASN A 86 -28.26 5.54 -3.70
C ASN A 86 -29.45 4.58 -3.49
N THR A 87 -29.57 3.97 -2.32
CA THR A 87 -30.69 3.11 -1.92
C THR A 87 -31.47 3.80 -0.81
#